data_AF-U7P0M4-F1
#
_entry.id   AF-U7P0M4-F1
#
_cell.length_a   1.000
_cell.length_b   1.000
_cell.length_c   1.000
_cell.angle_alpha   90.00
_cell.angle_beta   90.00
_cell.angle_gamma   90.00
#
_symmetry.space_group_name_H-M   'P 1'
#
loop_
_entity.id
_entity.type
_entity.pdbx_description
1 polymer ?
#
loop_
_entity_poly.entity_id
_entity_poly.type
_entity_poly.pdbx_seq_one_letter_code
_entity_poly.pdbx_strand_id
1 'polypeptide(L)'
;MFVKKLRAGPVWPALLLCVSALLSGCLESSSTTVDDQGARVSSFDWDLPESIPLPKEPEDNPMTEAKFQLGRHLFYDRRLSTNGTVSCAGCHQQDKAFSDGVARPFGATGEQHPRNSQPLVNVAWASTVTWGNPSLGTIERQILLPLFGDDPVEHGLNEANSEQVLRSLQADPTYGPLFQAAFPEQNDPLFGDLAWDNVVKALASFVRGLVSFDSKFDRGELSASAQRGERLFNSERLECFHCHAGYNFSDATVDRLTTFNQLMFHNTGLYNVDGMGGYPEPNTGRHEVTGDPDHMGQFRAPTLRNIALTAPYNHDGSVETLEGVIRNYAAGGRVLTTGPNPGDGRMNPFKDGFITSFAISEQEIDDVVAFLESLTDESFITNPRFSNPWNSTGQETP
;
A
#
# COMPACT_ATOMS: atom_id res chain seq x y z
N MET A 1 -54.15 -54.02 33.43
CA MET A 1 -52.69 -54.19 33.54
C MET A 1 -52.10 -54.17 32.14
N PHE A 2 -51.28 -53.16 31.85
CA PHE A 2 -50.40 -52.93 30.70
C PHE A 2 -50.72 -53.50 29.29
N VAL A 3 -51.14 -52.56 28.43
CA VAL A 3 -50.64 -52.19 27.08
C VAL A 3 -50.56 -53.22 25.93
N LYS A 4 -51.51 -53.01 24.99
CA LYS A 4 -51.50 -53.02 23.50
C LYS A 4 -50.82 -54.14 22.67
N LYS A 5 -51.72 -55.00 22.16
CA LYS A 5 -51.79 -55.70 20.85
C LYS A 5 -51.87 -54.71 19.66
N LEU A 6 -51.66 -55.01 18.36
CA LEU A 6 -51.21 -56.16 17.55
C LEU A 6 -51.00 -55.67 16.09
N ARG A 7 -49.98 -56.25 15.45
CA ARG A 7 -49.74 -56.67 14.05
C ARG A 7 -50.57 -56.16 12.85
N ALA A 8 -49.81 -56.03 11.76
CA ALA A 8 -50.15 -55.65 10.39
C ALA A 8 -50.96 -56.68 9.57
N GLY A 9 -51.63 -56.19 8.52
CA GLY A 9 -52.16 -56.94 7.37
C GLY A 9 -52.59 -55.99 6.24
N PRO A 10 -52.54 -56.42 4.96
CA PRO A 10 -52.25 -55.57 3.79
C PRO A 10 -53.50 -55.17 3.01
N VAL A 11 -53.36 -54.39 1.91
CA VAL A 11 -54.01 -54.54 0.58
C VAL A 11 -53.83 -53.24 -0.25
N TRP A 12 -53.24 -53.38 -1.44
CA TRP A 12 -53.36 -52.51 -2.63
C TRP A 12 -54.21 -53.29 -3.67
N PRO A 13 -54.67 -52.75 -4.83
CA PRO A 13 -54.68 -51.37 -5.35
C PRO A 13 -56.06 -50.98 -5.97
N ALA A 14 -56.26 -49.71 -6.35
CA ALA A 14 -57.14 -49.37 -7.47
C ALA A 14 -56.82 -47.98 -8.04
N LEU A 15 -56.42 -48.00 -9.30
CA LEU A 15 -56.33 -46.88 -10.23
C LEU A 15 -57.60 -46.02 -10.22
N LEU A 16 -57.44 -44.70 -10.22
CA LEU A 16 -58.36 -43.79 -10.91
C LEU A 16 -57.57 -42.59 -11.42
N LEU A 17 -57.46 -42.54 -12.75
CA LEU A 17 -57.17 -41.35 -13.53
C LEU A 17 -58.03 -40.18 -13.03
N CYS A 18 -57.47 -38.98 -12.95
CA CYS A 18 -57.99 -37.84 -13.72
C CYS A 18 -57.23 -36.53 -13.45
N VAL A 19 -57.06 -35.80 -14.55
CA VAL A 19 -56.83 -34.35 -14.67
C VAL A 19 -55.40 -33.84 -14.45
N SER A 20 -54.68 -33.89 -15.56
CA SER A 20 -53.79 -32.85 -16.07
C SER A 20 -54.09 -31.42 -15.58
N ALA A 21 -53.17 -30.87 -14.79
CA ALA A 21 -52.89 -29.44 -14.75
C ALA A 21 -51.42 -29.24 -15.15
N LEU A 22 -51.23 -28.83 -16.39
CA LEU A 22 -49.97 -28.32 -16.92
C LEU A 22 -49.58 -27.07 -16.13
N LEU A 23 -48.61 -27.18 -15.23
CA LEU A 23 -47.83 -26.05 -14.76
C LEU A 23 -46.46 -26.16 -15.41
N SER A 24 -46.38 -25.62 -16.63
CA SER A 24 -45.13 -25.14 -17.22
C SER A 24 -44.65 -23.96 -16.38
N GLY A 25 -43.96 -24.25 -15.27
CA GLY A 25 -43.16 -23.27 -14.56
C GLY A 25 -41.84 -23.13 -15.31
N CYS A 26 -41.68 -22.02 -16.02
CA CYS A 26 -40.45 -21.64 -16.69
C CYS A 26 -39.25 -21.79 -15.75
N LEU A 27 -38.16 -22.36 -16.30
CA LEU A 27 -36.80 -22.17 -15.79
C LEU A 27 -36.49 -20.67 -15.84
N GLU A 28 -36.82 -19.95 -14.79
CA GLU A 28 -36.21 -18.64 -14.55
C GLU A 28 -34.78 -18.90 -14.12
N SER A 29 -33.87 -18.70 -15.07
CA SER A 29 -32.48 -18.37 -14.76
C SER A 29 -32.50 -17.29 -13.68
N SER A 30 -32.04 -17.64 -12.48
CA SER A 30 -31.80 -16.65 -11.45
C SER A 30 -30.61 -15.81 -11.91
N SER A 31 -30.90 -14.71 -12.59
CA SER A 31 -29.92 -13.66 -12.85
C SER A 31 -29.95 -12.73 -11.65
N THR A 32 -28.89 -12.72 -10.87
CA THR A 32 -28.64 -11.62 -9.96
C THR A 32 -28.22 -10.43 -10.82
N THR A 33 -29.15 -9.50 -11.07
CA THR A 33 -28.79 -8.17 -11.54
C THR A 33 -28.22 -7.41 -10.34
N VAL A 34 -26.91 -7.20 -10.34
CA VAL A 34 -26.29 -6.19 -9.49
C VAL A 34 -26.63 -4.84 -10.11
N ASP A 35 -27.54 -4.12 -9.47
CA ASP A 35 -27.89 -2.76 -9.85
C ASP A 35 -26.82 -1.83 -9.23
N ASP A 36 -25.84 -1.40 -10.03
CA ASP A 36 -24.69 -0.60 -9.61
C ASP A 36 -24.98 0.91 -9.51
N GLN A 37 -26.26 1.29 -9.38
CA GLN A 37 -26.80 2.65 -9.47
C GLN A 37 -26.10 3.65 -8.53
N GLY A 38 -24.93 4.14 -8.95
CA GLY A 38 -24.17 5.11 -8.18
C GLY A 38 -22.66 5.05 -8.36
N ALA A 39 -22.09 3.94 -8.84
CA ALA A 39 -20.70 3.93 -9.26
C ALA A 39 -20.62 4.67 -10.61
N ARG A 40 -20.34 5.98 -10.58
CA ARG A 40 -19.63 6.57 -11.72
C ARG A 40 -18.29 5.84 -11.77
N VAL A 41 -18.25 4.74 -12.50
CA VAL A 41 -17.04 4.03 -12.90
C VAL A 41 -16.09 5.11 -13.37
N SER A 42 -15.00 5.33 -12.62
CA SER A 42 -13.89 6.14 -13.10
C SER A 42 -13.59 5.70 -14.53
N SER A 43 -13.57 6.59 -15.51
CA SER A 43 -13.11 6.26 -16.88
C SER A 43 -11.61 5.98 -16.95
N PHE A 44 -10.97 5.80 -15.80
CA PHE A 44 -9.57 5.48 -15.63
C PHE A 44 -9.35 3.99 -15.92
N ASP A 45 -8.47 3.72 -16.88
CA ASP A 45 -7.97 2.38 -17.13
C ASP A 45 -6.88 2.06 -16.11
N TRP A 46 -7.18 1.10 -15.25
CA TRP A 46 -6.28 0.65 -14.19
C TRP A 46 -5.23 -0.34 -14.70
N ASP A 47 -5.42 -0.91 -15.90
CA ASP A 47 -4.55 -1.95 -16.46
C ASP A 47 -4.29 -3.11 -15.48
N LEU A 48 -5.36 -3.58 -14.84
CA LEU A 48 -5.33 -4.62 -13.81
C LEU A 48 -5.73 -5.99 -14.37
N PRO A 49 -5.09 -7.09 -13.93
CA PRO A 49 -5.63 -8.42 -14.16
C PRO A 49 -7.05 -8.55 -13.58
N GLU A 50 -7.93 -9.30 -14.26
CA GLU A 50 -9.34 -9.46 -13.88
C GLU A 50 -9.55 -9.97 -12.45
N SER A 51 -8.58 -10.73 -11.91
CA SER A 51 -8.61 -11.26 -10.55
C SER A 51 -8.32 -10.22 -9.46
N ILE A 52 -7.82 -9.04 -9.81
CA ILE A 52 -7.47 -8.00 -8.84
C ILE A 52 -8.68 -7.07 -8.64
N PRO A 53 -9.26 -7.03 -7.43
CA PRO A 53 -10.35 -6.12 -7.15
C PRO A 53 -9.84 -4.68 -7.18
N LEU A 54 -10.66 -3.78 -7.75
CA LEU A 54 -10.31 -2.37 -7.84
C LEU A 54 -10.14 -1.75 -6.44
N PRO A 55 -9.22 -0.78 -6.27
CA PRO A 55 -9.01 -0.11 -5.00
C PRO A 55 -10.20 0.79 -4.66
N LYS A 56 -10.36 1.12 -3.38
CA LYS A 56 -11.40 2.04 -2.93
C LYS A 56 -11.03 3.49 -3.33
N GLU A 57 -11.93 4.15 -4.04
CA GLU A 57 -11.79 5.56 -4.41
C GLU A 57 -12.60 6.46 -3.46
N PRO A 58 -12.07 7.63 -3.06
CA PRO A 58 -12.87 8.66 -2.39
C PRO A 58 -13.97 9.19 -3.33
N GLU A 59 -15.19 9.32 -2.82
CA GLU A 59 -16.35 9.81 -3.61
C GLU A 59 -16.13 11.22 -4.18
N ASP A 60 -15.39 12.05 -3.45
CA ASP A 60 -15.06 13.44 -3.81
C ASP A 60 -13.77 13.56 -4.65
N ASN A 61 -13.08 12.45 -4.90
CA ASN A 61 -11.92 12.41 -5.79
C ASN A 61 -11.87 11.12 -6.65
N PRO A 62 -12.87 10.90 -7.52
CA PRO A 62 -12.83 9.78 -8.46
C PRO A 62 -11.68 9.95 -9.44
N MET A 63 -11.06 8.83 -9.82
CA MET A 63 -9.95 8.73 -10.74
C MET A 63 -10.39 9.12 -12.15
N THR A 64 -9.54 9.90 -12.81
CA THR A 64 -9.64 10.18 -14.25
C THR A 64 -8.25 10.24 -14.83
N GLU A 65 -8.12 9.99 -16.13
CA GLU A 65 -6.83 10.12 -16.81
C GLU A 65 -6.27 11.54 -16.69
N ALA A 66 -7.12 12.56 -16.77
CA ALA A 66 -6.70 13.95 -16.68
C ALA A 66 -6.14 14.31 -15.30
N LYS A 67 -6.78 13.84 -14.21
CA LYS A 67 -6.24 14.02 -12.84
C LYS A 67 -4.94 13.27 -12.64
N PHE A 68 -4.83 12.04 -13.17
CA PHE A 68 -3.61 11.25 -13.13
C PHE A 68 -2.46 11.96 -13.85
N GLN A 69 -2.68 12.50 -15.05
CA GLN A 69 -1.64 13.24 -15.78
C GLN A 69 -1.29 14.56 -15.09
N LEU A 70 -2.26 15.31 -14.56
CA LEU A 70 -1.96 16.51 -13.78
C LEU A 70 -1.12 16.17 -12.54
N GLY A 71 -1.51 15.15 -11.79
CA GLY A 71 -0.78 14.65 -10.63
C GLY A 71 0.64 14.22 -10.96
N ARG A 72 0.83 13.56 -12.11
CA ARG A 72 2.15 13.19 -12.62
C ARG A 72 3.04 14.43 -12.84
N HIS A 73 2.51 15.51 -13.43
CA HIS A 73 3.30 16.74 -13.61
C HIS A 73 3.71 17.34 -12.26
N LEU A 74 2.77 17.44 -11.32
CA LEU A 74 2.99 17.97 -9.98
C LEU A 74 4.00 17.13 -9.16
N PHE A 75 3.93 15.80 -9.25
CA PHE A 75 4.78 14.87 -8.49
C PHE A 75 6.28 15.04 -8.78
N TYR A 76 6.61 15.42 -10.02
CA TYR A 76 7.97 15.68 -10.47
C TYR A 76 8.36 17.17 -10.44
N ASP A 77 7.44 18.08 -10.08
CA ASP A 77 7.71 19.53 -10.12
C ASP A 77 8.31 20.01 -8.78
N ARG A 78 9.54 20.52 -8.84
CA ARG A 78 10.25 21.06 -7.67
C ARG A 78 9.66 22.36 -7.15
N ARG A 79 8.84 23.06 -7.94
CA ARG A 79 8.14 24.30 -7.50
C ARG A 79 7.25 24.07 -6.29
N LEU A 80 6.81 22.83 -6.04
CA LEU A 80 6.04 22.46 -4.84
C LEU A 80 6.88 22.39 -3.56
N SER A 81 8.10 22.94 -3.53
CA SER A 81 8.91 23.05 -2.30
C SER A 81 9.30 24.49 -2.01
N THR A 82 9.51 24.80 -0.73
CA THR A 82 9.80 26.15 -0.21
C THR A 82 10.95 26.87 -0.92
N ASN A 83 11.94 26.12 -1.40
CA ASN A 83 13.14 26.64 -2.06
C ASN A 83 13.34 26.09 -3.48
N GLY A 84 12.37 25.36 -4.04
CA GLY A 84 12.45 24.82 -5.39
C GLY A 84 13.47 23.70 -5.58
N THR A 85 13.92 23.03 -4.50
CA THR A 85 15.00 22.01 -4.57
C THR A 85 14.51 20.57 -4.57
N VAL A 86 13.32 20.31 -4.00
CA VAL A 86 12.76 18.94 -3.88
C VAL A 86 11.41 18.84 -4.58
N SER A 87 11.13 17.65 -5.11
CA SER A 87 9.82 17.21 -5.57
C SER A 87 9.51 15.86 -4.91
N CYS A 88 8.28 15.36 -5.01
CA CYS A 88 7.94 14.04 -4.46
C CYS A 88 8.85 12.96 -5.04
N ALA A 89 9.15 13.04 -6.34
CA ALA A 89 10.07 12.15 -7.04
C ALA A 89 11.54 12.17 -6.55
N GLY A 90 11.93 13.17 -5.74
CA GLY A 90 13.27 13.19 -5.12
C GLY A 90 13.45 12.06 -4.11
N CYS A 91 12.43 11.83 -3.28
CA CYS A 91 12.41 10.74 -2.30
C CYS A 91 11.71 9.47 -2.81
N HIS A 92 10.92 9.58 -3.89
CA HIS A 92 10.16 8.49 -4.49
C HIS A 92 10.56 8.29 -5.96
N GLN A 93 11.70 7.64 -6.17
CA GLN A 93 12.35 7.48 -7.48
C GLN A 93 11.79 6.27 -8.23
N GLN A 94 11.37 6.45 -9.49
CA GLN A 94 10.70 5.40 -10.27
C GLN A 94 11.54 4.13 -10.42
N ASP A 95 12.85 4.26 -10.68
CA ASP A 95 13.79 3.15 -10.84
C ASP A 95 13.98 2.31 -9.57
N LYS A 96 13.55 2.84 -8.43
CA LYS A 96 13.53 2.19 -7.11
C LYS A 96 12.11 1.89 -6.63
N ALA A 97 11.20 1.63 -7.57
CA ALA A 97 9.79 1.40 -7.31
C ALA A 97 9.12 2.50 -6.44
N PHE A 98 9.47 3.76 -6.71
CA PHE A 98 9.03 4.94 -5.97
C PHE A 98 9.43 4.92 -4.50
N SER A 99 10.63 4.42 -4.20
CA SER A 99 11.35 4.60 -2.93
C SER A 99 12.62 5.45 -3.12
N ASP A 100 13.43 5.63 -2.07
CA ASP A 100 14.57 6.58 -2.09
C ASP A 100 15.94 5.92 -2.32
N GLY A 101 16.13 4.70 -1.80
CA GLY A 101 17.42 4.03 -1.79
C GLY A 101 18.38 4.50 -0.68
N VAL A 102 17.88 5.27 0.29
CA VAL A 102 18.63 5.68 1.50
C VAL A 102 17.85 5.30 2.76
N ALA A 103 18.57 5.13 3.88
CA ALA A 103 17.93 4.75 5.14
C ALA A 103 16.96 5.81 5.67
N ARG A 104 17.38 7.08 5.62
CA ARG A 104 16.63 8.23 6.12
C ARG A 104 16.86 9.44 5.21
N PRO A 105 15.81 9.97 4.55
CA PRO A 105 15.93 11.02 3.56
C PRO A 105 16.10 12.39 4.20
N PHE A 106 16.38 13.39 3.36
CA PHE A 106 16.48 14.80 3.76
C PHE A 106 15.40 15.61 3.03
N GLY A 107 14.77 16.54 3.75
CA GLY A 107 13.82 17.47 3.14
C GLY A 107 14.47 18.71 2.54
N ALA A 108 13.65 19.65 2.06
CA ALA A 108 14.06 20.88 1.40
C ALA A 108 15.00 21.75 2.24
N THR A 109 14.87 21.71 3.58
CA THR A 109 15.66 22.49 4.54
C THR A 109 16.93 21.77 5.01
N GLY A 110 17.17 20.54 4.54
CA GLY A 110 18.32 19.72 4.95
C GLY A 110 18.12 18.99 6.28
N GLU A 111 16.90 18.96 6.81
CA GLU A 111 16.56 18.18 8.00
C GLU A 111 16.44 16.69 7.64
N GLN A 112 17.05 15.82 8.46
CA GLN A 112 16.96 14.38 8.27
C GLN A 112 15.65 13.85 8.85
N HIS A 113 14.95 13.04 8.05
CA HIS A 113 13.70 12.41 8.46
C HIS A 113 13.94 11.19 9.34
N PRO A 114 13.01 10.86 10.26
CA PRO A 114 13.22 9.77 11.20
C PRO A 114 13.07 8.38 10.56
N ARG A 115 12.43 8.29 9.38
CA ARG A 115 12.01 7.03 8.75
C ARG A 115 12.47 6.91 7.31
N ASN A 116 12.54 5.67 6.84
CA ASN A 116 12.75 5.34 5.43
C ASN A 116 11.51 5.71 4.58
N SER A 117 11.74 6.23 3.38
CA SER A 117 10.69 6.55 2.41
C SER A 117 10.06 5.25 1.88
N GLN A 118 8.78 5.02 2.20
CA GLN A 118 8.08 3.83 1.70
C GLN A 118 7.98 3.84 0.17
N PRO A 119 8.06 2.67 -0.49
CA PRO A 119 7.68 2.57 -1.89
C PRO A 119 6.18 2.91 -2.05
N LEU A 120 5.84 3.57 -3.16
CA LEU A 120 4.44 3.94 -3.47
C LEU A 120 3.71 2.88 -4.30
N VAL A 121 4.36 1.76 -4.60
CA VAL A 121 3.75 0.62 -5.29
C VAL A 121 2.45 0.18 -4.61
N ASN A 122 1.36 0.12 -5.38
CA ASN A 122 0.05 -0.38 -4.95
C ASN A 122 -0.49 0.29 -3.67
N VAL A 123 -0.10 1.54 -3.38
CA VAL A 123 -0.58 2.26 -2.20
C VAL A 123 -2.08 2.52 -2.22
N ALA A 124 -2.72 2.42 -3.39
CA ALA A 124 -4.17 2.49 -3.56
C ALA A 124 -4.96 1.45 -2.74
N TRP A 125 -4.33 0.32 -2.41
CA TRP A 125 -4.94 -0.71 -1.58
C TRP A 125 -4.55 -0.63 -0.11
N ALA A 126 -3.75 0.34 0.32
CA ALA A 126 -3.32 0.42 1.72
C ALA A 126 -4.49 0.78 2.64
N SER A 127 -4.73 -0.01 3.69
CA SER A 127 -5.77 0.25 4.70
C SER A 127 -5.53 1.54 5.48
N THR A 128 -4.25 1.86 5.68
CA THR A 128 -3.69 3.10 6.22
C THR A 128 -2.43 3.42 5.44
N VAL A 129 -2.10 4.69 5.34
CA VAL A 129 -0.87 5.18 4.71
C VAL A 129 0.14 5.59 5.78
N THR A 130 1.41 5.71 5.39
CA THR A 130 2.59 5.82 6.29
C THR A 130 2.93 4.52 7.04
N TRP A 131 3.86 4.59 7.99
CA TRP A 131 4.44 3.43 8.68
C TRP A 131 3.60 2.96 9.86
N GLY A 132 2.96 3.87 10.60
CA GLY A 132 2.36 3.56 11.90
C GLY A 132 1.15 4.41 12.26
N ASN A 133 0.55 5.16 11.34
CA ASN A 133 -0.55 6.07 11.69
C ASN A 133 -1.94 5.45 11.41
N PRO A 134 -2.69 5.00 12.43
CA PRO A 134 -4.01 4.39 12.23
C PRO A 134 -5.09 5.38 11.76
N SER A 135 -4.86 6.69 11.88
CA SER A 135 -5.82 7.74 11.55
C SER A 135 -5.70 8.25 10.12
N LEU A 136 -4.60 7.91 9.42
CA LEU A 136 -4.38 8.30 8.02
C LEU A 136 -4.87 7.20 7.08
N GLY A 137 -6.16 7.29 6.73
CA GLY A 137 -6.82 6.34 5.83
C GLY A 137 -6.94 6.78 4.36
N THR A 138 -6.43 7.97 3.99
CA THR A 138 -6.50 8.47 2.60
C THR A 138 -5.18 9.10 2.15
N ILE A 139 -4.89 8.93 0.86
CA ILE A 139 -3.68 9.49 0.23
C ILE A 139 -3.73 11.02 0.25
N GLU A 140 -4.91 11.62 0.03
CA GLU A 140 -5.13 13.07 0.08
C GLU A 140 -4.70 13.66 1.42
N ARG A 141 -5.09 13.04 2.55
CA ARG A 141 -4.68 13.49 3.88
C ARG A 141 -3.20 13.30 4.11
N GLN A 142 -2.61 12.22 3.57
CA GLN A 142 -1.19 11.99 3.72
C GLN A 142 -0.36 13.00 2.93
N ILE A 143 -0.77 13.42 1.74
CA ILE A 143 -0.08 14.43 0.91
C ILE A 143 0.03 15.78 1.62
N LEU A 144 -0.89 16.11 2.52
CA LEU A 144 -0.78 17.34 3.32
C LEU A 144 0.46 17.33 4.23
N LEU A 145 0.91 16.16 4.69
CA LEU A 145 2.07 16.02 5.57
C LEU A 145 3.38 16.41 4.88
N PRO A 146 3.79 15.80 3.75
CA PRO A 146 5.02 16.20 3.08
C PRO A 146 4.95 17.63 2.53
N LEU A 147 3.76 18.12 2.12
CA LEU A 147 3.63 19.49 1.63
C LEU A 147 3.78 20.54 2.74
N PHE A 148 3.07 20.37 3.86
CA PHE A 148 2.86 21.42 4.86
C PHE A 148 3.43 21.11 6.25
N GLY A 149 3.95 19.90 6.47
CA GLY A 149 4.58 19.51 7.74
C GLY A 149 5.86 20.29 8.02
N ASP A 150 6.10 20.55 9.30
CA ASP A 150 7.17 21.42 9.80
C ASP A 150 8.17 20.73 10.75
N ASP A 151 7.95 19.45 11.10
CA ASP A 151 8.86 18.69 11.98
C ASP A 151 8.97 17.19 11.57
N PRO A 152 10.05 16.79 10.88
CA PRO A 152 10.97 17.66 10.14
C PRO A 152 10.33 18.15 8.84
N VAL A 153 10.84 19.25 8.29
CA VAL A 153 10.35 19.77 7.01
C VAL A 153 10.66 18.81 5.85
N GLU A 154 9.66 18.50 5.03
CA GLU A 154 9.80 17.84 3.72
C GLU A 154 9.82 18.88 2.60
N HIS A 155 8.66 19.29 2.08
CA HIS A 155 8.56 20.35 1.07
C HIS A 155 8.57 21.76 1.68
N GLY A 156 8.00 21.93 2.87
CA GLY A 156 8.07 23.17 3.66
C GLY A 156 7.14 24.30 3.21
N LEU A 157 5.98 23.95 2.65
CA LEU A 157 4.96 24.94 2.32
C LEU A 157 4.24 25.41 3.58
N ASN A 158 3.96 26.71 3.67
CA ASN A 158 3.26 27.32 4.81
C ASN A 158 2.56 28.62 4.36
N GLU A 159 1.90 29.31 5.28
CA GLU A 159 1.17 30.56 5.00
C GLU A 159 2.04 31.64 4.33
N ALA A 160 3.36 31.66 4.59
CA ALA A 160 4.26 32.68 4.05
C ALA A 160 4.66 32.46 2.58
N ASN A 161 4.65 31.21 2.09
CA ASN A 161 5.15 30.88 0.75
C ASN A 161 4.13 30.19 -0.18
N SER A 162 3.03 29.64 0.34
CA SER A 162 2.10 28.83 -0.45
C SER A 162 1.48 29.61 -1.62
N GLU A 163 1.13 30.88 -1.40
CA GLU A 163 0.62 31.77 -2.44
C GLU A 163 1.65 32.08 -3.53
N GLN A 164 2.93 32.15 -3.18
CA GLN A 164 4.00 32.33 -4.17
C GLN A 164 4.18 31.07 -5.02
N VAL A 165 4.09 29.89 -4.41
CA VAL A 165 4.15 28.61 -5.13
C VAL A 165 2.99 28.48 -6.11
N LEU A 166 1.75 28.75 -5.67
CA LEU A 166 0.58 28.75 -6.56
C LEU A 166 0.74 29.73 -7.72
N ARG A 167 1.22 30.96 -7.46
CA ARG A 167 1.52 31.91 -8.54
C ARG A 167 2.55 31.37 -9.54
N SER A 168 3.53 30.61 -9.07
CA SER A 168 4.50 29.97 -9.96
C SER A 168 3.87 28.89 -10.84
N LEU A 169 2.89 28.13 -10.34
CA LEU A 169 2.14 27.16 -11.15
C LEU A 169 1.23 27.87 -12.15
N GLN A 170 0.54 28.93 -11.72
CA GLN A 170 -0.35 29.75 -12.55
C GLN A 170 0.38 30.44 -13.71
N ALA A 171 1.65 30.80 -13.51
CA ALA A 171 2.48 31.42 -14.53
C ALA A 171 3.01 30.42 -15.58
N ASP A 172 3.01 29.12 -15.29
CA ASP A 172 3.46 28.10 -16.24
C ASP A 172 2.31 27.73 -17.19
N PRO A 173 2.49 27.88 -18.53
CA PRO A 173 1.43 27.67 -19.50
C PRO A 173 0.96 26.20 -19.57
N THR A 174 1.70 25.25 -19.01
CA THR A 174 1.34 23.83 -18.94
C THR A 174 0.16 23.61 -18.00
N TYR A 175 0.12 24.29 -16.84
CA TYR A 175 -0.82 23.93 -15.77
C TYR A 175 -2.26 24.37 -16.05
N GLY A 176 -2.50 25.54 -16.63
CA GLY A 176 -3.86 26.00 -16.94
C GLY A 176 -4.70 24.94 -17.69
N PRO A 177 -4.23 24.43 -18.84
CA PRO A 177 -4.89 23.34 -19.57
C PRO A 177 -5.03 22.03 -18.78
N LEU A 178 -4.00 21.62 -18.02
CA LEU A 178 -4.04 20.38 -17.23
C LEU A 178 -5.08 20.45 -16.11
N PHE A 179 -5.15 21.57 -15.38
CA PHE A 179 -6.16 21.79 -14.34
C PHE A 179 -7.57 21.84 -14.93
N GLN A 180 -7.77 22.53 -16.06
CA GLN A 180 -9.08 22.57 -16.72
C GLN A 180 -9.54 21.18 -17.20
N ALA A 181 -8.63 20.35 -17.70
CA ALA A 181 -8.94 18.99 -18.11
C ALA A 181 -9.24 18.07 -16.92
N ALA A 182 -8.53 18.26 -15.80
CA ALA A 182 -8.68 17.44 -14.59
C ALA A 182 -9.97 17.76 -13.81
N PHE A 183 -10.42 19.01 -13.85
CA PHE A 183 -11.59 19.51 -13.11
C PHE A 183 -12.53 20.34 -14.02
N PRO A 184 -13.09 19.72 -15.08
CA PRO A 184 -13.86 20.44 -16.11
C PRO A 184 -15.17 21.06 -15.59
N GLU A 185 -15.66 20.64 -14.44
CA GLU A 185 -16.83 21.17 -13.76
C GLU A 185 -16.55 22.49 -13.01
N GLN A 186 -15.28 22.88 -12.86
CA GLN A 186 -14.87 24.10 -12.17
C GLN A 186 -14.46 25.18 -13.19
N ASN A 187 -14.82 26.44 -12.92
CA ASN A 187 -14.51 27.55 -13.83
C ASN A 187 -13.02 27.93 -13.80
N ASP A 188 -12.40 27.92 -12.61
CA ASP A 188 -11.01 28.35 -12.41
C ASP A 188 -10.26 27.38 -11.46
N PRO A 189 -10.04 26.12 -11.84
CA PRO A 189 -9.54 25.07 -10.93
C PRO A 189 -8.11 25.29 -10.39
N LEU A 190 -7.36 26.23 -10.95
CA LEU A 190 -6.00 26.60 -10.49
C LEU A 190 -5.98 27.88 -9.63
N PHE A 191 -7.14 28.45 -9.32
CA PHE A 191 -7.26 29.73 -8.61
C PHE A 191 -8.19 29.66 -7.41
N GLY A 192 -8.00 30.60 -6.47
CA GLY A 192 -8.82 30.71 -5.26
C GLY A 192 -8.68 29.52 -4.31
N ASP A 193 -9.68 29.35 -3.45
CA ASP A 193 -9.67 28.40 -2.33
C ASP A 193 -9.60 26.92 -2.77
N LEU A 194 -9.90 26.62 -4.05
CA LEU A 194 -9.88 25.26 -4.60
C LEU A 194 -8.51 24.83 -5.13
N ALA A 195 -7.58 25.77 -5.34
CA ALA A 195 -6.32 25.49 -6.03
C ALA A 195 -5.50 24.40 -5.31
N TRP A 196 -5.33 24.52 -3.99
CA TRP A 196 -4.59 23.53 -3.20
C TRP A 196 -5.32 22.19 -3.08
N ASP A 197 -6.65 22.21 -2.91
CA ASP A 197 -7.45 20.98 -2.90
C ASP A 197 -7.29 20.21 -4.22
N ASN A 198 -7.31 20.91 -5.36
CA ASN A 198 -7.09 20.32 -6.66
C ASN A 198 -5.65 19.80 -6.86
N VAL A 199 -4.64 20.50 -6.34
CA VAL A 199 -3.24 20.01 -6.32
C VAL A 199 -3.16 18.68 -5.56
N VAL A 200 -3.73 18.62 -4.35
CA VAL A 200 -3.73 17.41 -3.51
C VAL A 200 -4.48 16.27 -4.17
N LYS A 201 -5.67 16.54 -4.72
CA LYS A 201 -6.50 15.55 -5.42
C LYS A 201 -5.82 14.98 -6.66
N ALA A 202 -5.12 15.82 -7.43
CA ALA A 202 -4.38 15.39 -8.60
C ALA A 202 -3.16 14.53 -8.20
N LEU A 203 -2.34 14.98 -7.23
CA LEU A 203 -1.23 14.19 -6.69
C LEU A 203 -1.71 12.83 -6.16
N ALA A 204 -2.80 12.81 -5.41
CA ALA A 204 -3.40 11.58 -4.90
C ALA A 204 -3.83 10.65 -6.04
N SER A 205 -4.37 11.19 -7.12
CA SER A 205 -4.77 10.40 -8.30
C SER A 205 -3.56 9.76 -8.98
N PHE A 206 -2.46 10.50 -9.14
CA PHE A 206 -1.22 9.92 -9.70
C PHE A 206 -0.67 8.80 -8.82
N VAL A 207 -0.50 9.06 -7.52
CA VAL A 207 0.01 8.10 -6.55
C VAL A 207 -0.87 6.85 -6.46
N ARG A 208 -2.20 7.02 -6.50
CA ARG A 208 -3.15 5.90 -6.54
C ARG A 208 -3.01 5.06 -7.81
N GLY A 209 -2.65 5.66 -8.94
CA GLY A 209 -2.43 4.97 -10.21
C GLY A 209 -1.08 4.26 -10.34
N LEU A 210 -0.20 4.29 -9.32
CA LEU A 210 1.07 3.56 -9.31
C LEU A 210 0.86 2.08 -9.00
N VAL A 211 0.37 1.36 -10.02
CA VAL A 211 -0.05 -0.04 -9.93
C VAL A 211 1.00 -0.97 -10.53
N SER A 212 1.24 -2.12 -9.89
CA SER A 212 2.23 -3.14 -10.28
C SER A 212 1.68 -4.56 -10.09
N PHE A 213 1.43 -5.23 -11.21
CA PHE A 213 0.91 -6.61 -11.30
C PHE A 213 1.45 -7.37 -12.53
N ASP A 214 2.66 -7.04 -13.00
CA ASP A 214 3.35 -7.75 -14.09
C ASP A 214 4.72 -8.31 -13.64
N SER A 215 4.81 -8.80 -12.40
CA SER A 215 6.00 -9.51 -11.94
C SER A 215 6.07 -10.94 -12.48
N LYS A 216 7.21 -11.62 -12.32
CA LYS A 216 7.33 -13.05 -12.66
C LYS A 216 6.36 -13.90 -11.85
N PHE A 217 6.08 -13.51 -10.60
CA PHE A 217 5.04 -14.13 -9.79
C PHE A 217 3.66 -13.98 -10.44
N ASP A 218 3.29 -12.76 -10.86
CA ASP A 218 1.96 -12.49 -11.45
C ASP A 218 1.75 -13.28 -12.76
N ARG A 219 2.81 -13.47 -13.56
CA ARG A 219 2.76 -14.27 -14.80
C ARG A 219 2.88 -15.79 -14.59
N GLY A 220 3.13 -16.25 -13.36
CA GLY A 220 3.35 -17.68 -13.07
C GLY A 220 4.69 -18.23 -13.58
N GLU A 221 5.70 -17.36 -13.73
CA GLU A 221 7.02 -17.65 -14.30
C GLU A 221 8.10 -17.88 -13.22
N LEU A 222 7.71 -18.46 -12.09
CA LEU A 222 8.63 -18.71 -10.97
C LEU A 222 9.71 -19.73 -11.33
N SER A 223 10.96 -19.41 -10.97
CA SER A 223 12.08 -20.37 -11.03
C SER A 223 11.88 -21.51 -10.02
N ALA A 224 12.61 -22.61 -10.18
CA ALA A 224 12.55 -23.72 -9.22
C ALA A 224 12.98 -23.31 -7.80
N SER A 225 13.89 -22.32 -7.66
CA SER A 225 14.23 -21.72 -6.35
C SER A 225 13.08 -20.90 -5.80
N ALA A 226 12.52 -19.99 -6.60
CA ALA A 226 11.40 -19.15 -6.18
C ALA A 226 10.18 -19.98 -5.77
N GLN A 227 9.89 -21.10 -6.44
CA GLN A 227 8.83 -22.03 -6.03
C GLN A 227 9.13 -22.72 -4.68
N ARG A 228 10.39 -23.01 -4.36
CA ARG A 228 10.76 -23.49 -3.02
C ARG A 228 10.58 -22.38 -1.98
N GLY A 229 11.02 -21.17 -2.30
CA GLY A 229 10.86 -19.98 -1.48
C GLY A 229 9.41 -19.66 -1.17
N GLU A 230 8.53 -19.71 -2.17
CA GLU A 230 7.09 -19.50 -2.02
C GLU A 230 6.47 -20.50 -1.04
N ARG A 231 6.85 -21.79 -1.12
CA ARG A 231 6.37 -22.81 -0.17
C ARG A 231 6.87 -22.57 1.24
N LEU A 232 8.10 -22.07 1.39
CA LEU A 232 8.65 -21.70 2.69
C LEU A 232 7.90 -20.48 3.26
N PHE A 233 7.74 -19.44 2.45
CA PHE A 233 7.03 -18.20 2.79
C PHE A 233 5.60 -18.47 3.29
N ASN A 234 4.89 -19.39 2.63
CA ASN A 234 3.53 -19.80 2.99
C ASN A 234 3.46 -20.95 4.01
N SER A 235 4.56 -21.28 4.69
CA SER A 235 4.57 -22.35 5.70
C SER A 235 4.42 -21.82 7.12
N GLU A 236 3.79 -22.62 7.97
CA GLU A 236 3.70 -22.45 9.44
C GLU A 236 5.08 -22.50 10.14
N ARG A 237 6.19 -22.72 9.40
CA ARG A 237 7.53 -22.63 9.98
C ARG A 237 8.11 -21.22 9.87
N LEU A 238 7.82 -20.51 8.78
CA LEU A 238 8.35 -19.16 8.54
C LEU A 238 7.30 -18.07 8.79
N GLU A 239 6.01 -18.42 8.77
CA GLU A 239 4.89 -17.57 9.17
C GLU A 239 4.71 -16.25 8.38
N CYS A 240 5.41 -16.08 7.25
CA CYS A 240 5.45 -14.81 6.52
C CYS A 240 4.05 -14.41 6.00
N PHE A 241 3.26 -15.40 5.58
CA PHE A 241 1.93 -15.19 5.01
C PHE A 241 0.89 -14.67 6.01
N HIS A 242 1.16 -14.67 7.32
CA HIS A 242 0.22 -14.10 8.30
C HIS A 242 0.10 -12.58 8.18
N CYS A 243 1.21 -11.89 7.90
CA CYS A 243 1.26 -10.43 7.75
C CYS A 243 1.45 -9.99 6.30
N HIS A 244 2.09 -10.81 5.46
CA HIS A 244 2.38 -10.51 4.06
C HIS A 244 1.55 -11.40 3.13
N ALA A 245 0.23 -11.29 3.25
CA ALA A 245 -0.73 -12.16 2.60
C ALA A 245 -1.37 -11.56 1.34
N GLY A 246 -2.10 -12.42 0.62
CA GLY A 246 -3.02 -12.02 -0.44
C GLY A 246 -2.32 -11.44 -1.68
N TYR A 247 -3.12 -10.87 -2.58
CA TYR A 247 -2.64 -10.38 -3.87
C TYR A 247 -1.68 -9.20 -3.74
N ASN A 248 -1.66 -8.49 -2.61
CA ASN A 248 -0.78 -7.33 -2.40
C ASN A 248 0.36 -7.63 -1.40
N PHE A 249 0.53 -8.87 -0.93
CA PHE A 249 1.56 -9.25 0.03
C PHE A 249 1.61 -8.35 1.29
N SER A 250 0.42 -8.03 1.82
CA SER A 250 0.22 -7.20 3.01
C SER A 250 -1.18 -7.49 3.56
N ASP A 251 -1.29 -7.72 4.86
CA ASP A 251 -2.55 -7.85 5.57
C ASP A 251 -3.26 -6.51 5.79
N ALA A 252 -2.57 -5.39 5.54
CA ALA A 252 -3.10 -4.04 5.53
C ALA A 252 -3.65 -3.65 4.14
N THR A 253 -4.35 -4.58 3.48
CA THR A 253 -4.91 -4.42 2.13
C THR A 253 -6.43 -4.23 2.16
N VAL A 254 -6.94 -3.19 1.50
CA VAL A 254 -8.37 -2.90 1.33
C VAL A 254 -8.71 -2.62 -0.13
N ASP A 255 -9.87 -3.07 -0.55
CA ASP A 255 -10.43 -2.88 -1.89
C ASP A 255 -11.93 -2.53 -1.83
N ARG A 256 -12.58 -2.41 -2.99
CA ARG A 256 -14.03 -2.11 -3.06
C ARG A 256 -14.94 -3.22 -2.51
N LEU A 257 -14.43 -4.44 -2.39
CA LEU A 257 -15.18 -5.57 -1.84
C LEU A 257 -15.03 -5.66 -0.31
N THR A 258 -14.10 -4.90 0.27
CA THR A 258 -13.85 -4.87 1.71
C THR A 258 -15.00 -4.21 2.45
N THR A 259 -15.71 -4.99 3.28
CA THR A 259 -16.84 -4.51 4.10
C THR A 259 -16.44 -4.07 5.49
N PHE A 260 -15.33 -4.61 6.01
CA PHE A 260 -14.77 -4.26 7.32
C PHE A 260 -13.26 -4.10 7.21
N ASN A 261 -12.76 -2.91 7.54
CA ASN A 261 -11.34 -2.61 7.50
C ASN A 261 -10.70 -2.89 8.87
N GLN A 262 -9.94 -3.98 8.98
CA GLN A 262 -9.11 -4.26 10.14
C GLN A 262 -7.77 -3.55 10.01
N LEU A 263 -7.45 -2.71 10.99
CA LEU A 263 -6.20 -1.96 11.03
C LEU A 263 -5.10 -2.82 11.68
N MET A 264 -4.31 -3.48 10.84
CA MET A 264 -3.23 -4.39 11.26
C MET A 264 -1.91 -3.64 11.42
N PHE A 265 -1.28 -3.81 12.59
CA PHE A 265 0.04 -3.28 12.93
C PHE A 265 0.79 -4.30 13.79
N HIS A 266 2.10 -4.46 13.56
CA HIS A 266 2.90 -5.52 14.17
C HIS A 266 4.21 -4.98 14.71
N ASN A 267 4.60 -5.47 15.88
CA ASN A 267 5.96 -5.32 16.37
C ASN A 267 6.74 -6.59 16.03
N THR A 268 7.83 -6.45 15.29
CA THR A 268 8.64 -7.58 14.81
C THR A 268 9.90 -7.83 15.64
N GLY A 269 10.04 -7.12 16.77
CA GLY A 269 11.21 -7.25 17.65
C GLY A 269 12.49 -6.73 17.00
N LEU A 270 12.45 -5.60 16.31
CA LEU A 270 13.66 -4.94 15.77
C LEU A 270 14.52 -4.29 16.85
N TYR A 271 13.86 -3.85 17.92
CA TYR A 271 14.43 -3.11 19.02
C TYR A 271 13.82 -3.53 20.35
N ASN A 272 14.58 -3.29 21.42
CA ASN A 272 14.18 -3.40 22.81
C ASN A 272 15.22 -2.61 23.63
N VAL A 273 15.26 -1.29 23.42
CA VAL A 273 16.40 -0.46 23.84
C VAL A 273 16.52 -0.26 25.35
N ASP A 274 15.41 -0.43 26.07
CA ASP A 274 15.31 -0.27 27.53
C ASP A 274 15.10 -1.60 28.27
N GLY A 275 15.01 -2.72 27.54
CA GLY A 275 14.68 -4.04 28.08
C GLY A 275 13.20 -4.22 28.44
N MET A 276 12.34 -3.22 28.19
CA MET A 276 10.91 -3.21 28.49
C MET A 276 10.04 -3.10 27.24
N GLY A 277 10.64 -3.20 26.05
CA GLY A 277 9.96 -3.17 24.75
C GLY A 277 10.12 -1.86 23.98
N GLY A 278 10.87 -0.89 24.51
CA GLY A 278 11.06 0.41 23.89
C GLY A 278 11.68 0.32 22.49
N TYR A 279 11.13 1.10 21.57
CA TYR A 279 11.74 1.43 20.28
C TYR A 279 12.45 2.80 20.36
N PRO A 280 13.49 3.06 19.54
CA PRO A 280 14.18 4.34 19.55
C PRO A 280 13.27 5.50 19.14
N GLU A 281 13.27 6.58 19.93
CA GLU A 281 12.55 7.80 19.56
C GLU A 281 13.17 8.49 18.32
N PRO A 282 12.37 9.17 17.49
CA PRO A 282 10.92 9.34 17.60
C PRO A 282 10.12 8.19 16.97
N ASN A 283 10.73 7.03 16.68
CA ASN A 283 10.15 5.94 15.88
C ASN A 283 9.51 4.83 16.72
N THR A 284 8.45 5.17 17.45
CA THR A 284 7.70 4.21 18.28
C THR A 284 6.48 3.60 17.58
N GLY A 285 6.25 3.95 16.32
CA GLY A 285 5.23 3.34 15.46
C GLY A 285 3.83 3.83 15.82
N ARG A 286 2.86 2.92 15.90
CA ARG A 286 1.46 3.24 16.27
C ARG A 286 1.34 3.91 17.64
N HIS A 287 2.27 3.65 18.54
CA HIS A 287 2.35 4.34 19.83
C HIS A 287 2.42 5.86 19.68
N GLU A 288 3.13 6.40 18.69
CA GLU A 288 3.30 7.85 18.52
C GLU A 288 1.97 8.60 18.37
N VAL A 289 0.99 7.97 17.74
CA VAL A 289 -0.33 8.56 17.49
C VAL A 289 -1.31 8.25 18.62
N THR A 290 -1.15 7.11 19.27
CA THR A 290 -2.16 6.58 20.21
C THR A 290 -1.81 6.83 21.67
N GLY A 291 -0.52 6.96 22.01
CA GLY A 291 0.00 7.04 23.37
C GLY A 291 -0.21 5.78 24.21
N ASP A 292 -0.71 4.70 23.61
CA ASP A 292 -0.97 3.43 24.28
C ASP A 292 0.33 2.61 24.32
N PRO A 293 0.89 2.30 25.52
CA PRO A 293 2.13 1.54 25.64
C PRO A 293 2.10 0.19 24.91
N ASP A 294 0.94 -0.45 24.78
CA ASP A 294 0.81 -1.75 24.10
C ASP A 294 0.99 -1.63 22.58
N HIS A 295 0.93 -0.41 22.02
CA HIS A 295 1.20 -0.14 20.61
C HIS A 295 2.68 0.16 20.30
N MET A 296 3.57 0.02 21.29
CA MET A 296 5.00 0.30 21.13
C MET A 296 5.64 -0.57 20.04
N GLY A 297 6.30 0.09 19.08
CA GLY A 297 7.03 -0.57 18.00
C GLY A 297 6.13 -1.27 16.98
N GLN A 298 4.82 -1.01 16.98
CA GLN A 298 3.89 -1.58 16.02
C GLN A 298 3.85 -0.76 14.73
N PHE A 299 4.12 -1.42 13.60
CA PHE A 299 4.12 -0.83 12.27
C PHE A 299 3.23 -1.62 11.32
N ARG A 300 2.68 -0.95 10.30
CA ARG A 300 1.94 -1.58 9.21
C ARG A 300 2.86 -2.51 8.45
N ALA A 301 2.43 -3.72 8.12
CA ALA A 301 3.17 -4.59 7.20
C ALA A 301 3.14 -3.99 5.78
N PRO A 302 4.27 -3.52 5.23
CA PRO A 302 4.29 -2.99 3.87
C PRO A 302 4.03 -4.10 2.85
N THR A 303 3.59 -3.73 1.64
CA THR A 303 3.56 -4.68 0.53
C THR A 303 4.97 -5.16 0.20
N LEU A 304 5.12 -6.44 -0.13
CA LEU A 304 6.39 -7.00 -0.61
C LEU A 304 6.54 -6.95 -2.13
N ARG A 305 5.57 -6.38 -2.86
CA ARG A 305 5.72 -6.14 -4.30
C ARG A 305 6.88 -5.17 -4.53
N ASN A 306 7.76 -5.50 -5.47
CA ASN A 306 9.00 -4.77 -5.75
C ASN A 306 10.01 -4.67 -4.59
N ILE A 307 9.91 -5.49 -3.54
CA ILE A 307 10.78 -5.40 -2.35
C ILE A 307 12.28 -5.52 -2.67
N ALA A 308 12.65 -6.21 -3.75
CA ALA A 308 14.05 -6.31 -4.16
C ALA A 308 14.68 -4.97 -4.58
N LEU A 309 13.87 -3.95 -4.89
CA LEU A 309 14.32 -2.65 -5.40
C LEU A 309 14.29 -1.53 -4.35
N THR A 310 13.80 -1.82 -3.13
CA THR A 310 13.44 -0.80 -2.15
C THR A 310 14.31 -0.88 -0.89
N ALA A 311 15.54 -1.38 -1.03
CA ALA A 311 16.53 -1.33 0.05
C ALA A 311 16.90 0.14 0.39
N PRO A 312 17.32 0.44 1.62
CA PRO A 312 17.37 -0.46 2.78
C PRO A 312 15.98 -0.67 3.43
N TYR A 313 15.87 -1.68 4.28
CA TYR A 313 14.60 -2.21 4.78
C TYR A 313 14.25 -1.75 6.19
N ASN A 314 12.98 -1.99 6.55
CA ASN A 314 12.32 -1.61 7.80
C ASN A 314 12.05 -0.10 7.90
N HIS A 315 11.27 0.30 8.92
CA HIS A 315 10.74 1.66 9.03
C HIS A 315 11.80 2.76 9.09
N ASP A 316 13.02 2.43 9.48
CA ASP A 316 14.16 3.34 9.65
C ASP A 316 15.34 3.01 8.74
N GLY A 317 15.18 2.07 7.81
CA GLY A 317 16.25 1.64 6.89
C GLY A 317 17.42 0.95 7.59
N SER A 318 17.21 0.37 8.77
CA SER A 318 18.29 -0.18 9.61
C SER A 318 18.76 -1.59 9.22
N VAL A 319 18.22 -2.19 8.15
CA VAL A 319 18.64 -3.49 7.61
C VAL A 319 18.94 -3.36 6.12
N GLU A 320 20.14 -3.72 5.69
CA GLU A 320 20.62 -3.42 4.33
C GLU A 320 20.13 -4.41 3.25
N THR A 321 19.96 -5.69 3.61
CA THR A 321 19.69 -6.76 2.63
C THR A 321 18.49 -7.62 3.01
N LEU A 322 17.85 -8.26 2.02
CA LEU A 322 16.74 -9.20 2.26
C LEU A 322 17.17 -10.38 3.13
N GLU A 323 18.38 -10.89 2.94
CA GLU A 323 18.95 -11.95 3.77
C GLU A 323 19.07 -11.50 5.23
N GLY A 324 19.49 -10.25 5.45
CA GLY A 324 19.53 -9.65 6.79
C GLY A 324 18.15 -9.60 7.45
N VAL A 325 17.11 -9.23 6.68
CA VAL A 325 15.72 -9.24 7.14
C VAL A 325 15.28 -10.66 7.50
N ILE A 326 15.47 -11.64 6.60
CA ILE A 326 15.11 -13.04 6.82
C ILE A 326 15.82 -13.62 8.05
N ARG A 327 17.10 -13.28 8.26
CA ARG A 327 17.85 -13.72 9.45
C ARG A 327 17.31 -13.12 10.75
N ASN A 328 16.83 -11.88 10.74
CA ASN A 328 16.16 -11.30 11.90
C ASN A 328 14.87 -12.06 12.22
N TYR A 329 14.07 -12.42 11.21
CA TYR A 329 12.88 -13.26 11.41
C TYR A 329 13.25 -14.66 11.93
N ALA A 330 14.25 -15.32 11.34
CA ALA A 330 14.72 -16.62 11.79
C ALA A 330 15.22 -16.63 13.25
N ALA A 331 15.82 -15.52 13.69
CA ALA A 331 16.22 -15.31 15.09
C ALA A 331 15.04 -14.95 16.02
N GLY A 332 13.84 -14.72 15.48
CA GLY A 332 12.66 -14.27 16.21
C GLY A 332 12.75 -12.81 16.66
N GLY A 333 13.50 -11.97 15.94
CA GLY A 333 13.80 -10.58 16.29
C GLY A 333 15.29 -10.26 16.12
N ARG A 334 15.65 -8.98 16.17
CA ARG A 334 17.03 -8.50 15.98
C ARG A 334 17.75 -8.28 17.30
N VAL A 335 19.04 -8.60 17.33
CA VAL A 335 19.94 -8.31 18.45
C VAL A 335 20.96 -7.26 18.04
N LEU A 336 21.07 -6.19 18.82
CA LEU A 336 22.06 -5.14 18.64
C LEU A 336 22.96 -5.09 19.88
N THR A 337 24.24 -5.46 19.71
CA THR A 337 25.22 -5.46 20.81
C THR A 337 26.05 -4.18 20.89
N THR A 338 26.03 -3.36 19.84
CA THR A 338 26.78 -2.12 19.70
C THR A 338 25.96 -1.06 18.95
N GLY A 339 26.39 0.19 19.00
CA GLY A 339 25.74 1.30 18.31
C GLY A 339 24.85 2.13 19.26
N PRO A 340 24.06 3.08 18.72
CA PRO A 340 23.28 4.00 19.54
C PRO A 340 22.07 3.35 20.23
N ASN A 341 21.57 2.24 19.68
CA ASN A 341 20.34 1.58 20.13
C ASN A 341 20.58 0.09 20.45
N PRO A 342 21.51 -0.26 21.37
CA PRO A 342 21.73 -1.65 21.74
C PRO A 342 20.47 -2.24 22.41
N GLY A 343 20.24 -3.53 22.24
CA GLY A 343 19.06 -4.19 22.79
C GLY A 343 18.81 -5.56 22.16
N ASP A 344 17.98 -6.36 22.82
CA ASP A 344 17.56 -7.69 22.34
C ASP A 344 16.08 -7.68 22.00
N GLY A 345 15.77 -7.40 20.73
CA GLY A 345 14.42 -7.33 20.22
C GLY A 345 13.70 -8.69 20.19
N ARG A 346 14.43 -9.81 20.29
CA ARG A 346 13.82 -11.15 20.44
C ARG A 346 13.03 -11.28 21.74
N MET A 347 13.42 -10.48 22.74
CA MET A 347 12.81 -10.41 24.08
C MET A 347 11.81 -9.27 24.22
N ASN A 348 11.44 -8.56 23.13
CA ASN A 348 10.47 -7.48 23.20
C ASN A 348 9.08 -8.03 23.61
N PRO A 349 8.47 -7.55 24.72
CA PRO A 349 7.20 -8.06 25.22
C PRO A 349 5.99 -7.74 24.32
N PHE A 350 6.10 -6.77 23.42
CA PHE A 350 5.03 -6.36 22.50
C PHE A 350 5.13 -7.04 21.14
N LYS A 351 6.16 -7.87 20.92
CA LYS A 351 6.39 -8.57 19.66
C LYS A 351 5.21 -9.48 19.30
N ASP A 352 4.84 -9.48 18.04
CA ASP A 352 3.76 -10.32 17.51
C ASP A 352 4.04 -11.81 17.76
N GLY A 353 2.99 -12.55 18.14
CA GLY A 353 3.08 -13.96 18.52
C GLY A 353 3.53 -14.89 17.40
N PHE A 354 3.35 -14.49 16.14
CA PHE A 354 3.83 -15.25 14.98
C PHE A 354 5.35 -15.08 14.76
N ILE A 355 5.99 -14.07 15.38
CA ILE A 355 7.43 -13.85 15.26
C ILE A 355 8.17 -14.72 16.26
N THR A 356 8.25 -16.00 15.95
CA THR A 356 9.01 -17.00 16.70
C THR A 356 10.27 -17.40 15.96
N SER A 357 11.31 -17.83 16.69
CA SER A 357 12.57 -18.24 16.06
C SER A 357 12.39 -19.58 15.33
N PHE A 358 13.00 -19.71 14.16
CA PHE A 358 13.00 -20.94 13.38
C PHE A 358 14.40 -21.24 12.82
N ALA A 359 14.67 -22.53 12.59
CA ALA A 359 15.86 -22.94 11.88
C ALA A 359 15.65 -22.76 10.38
N ILE A 360 16.63 -22.15 9.71
CA ILE A 360 16.66 -21.99 8.26
C ILE A 360 18.09 -22.22 7.76
N SER A 361 18.23 -22.95 6.65
CA SER A 361 19.54 -23.14 5.99
C SER A 361 19.85 -22.01 5.00
N GLU A 362 21.11 -21.85 4.62
CA GLU A 362 21.51 -20.88 3.59
C GLU A 362 20.75 -21.09 2.27
N GLN A 363 20.58 -22.34 1.84
CA GLN A 363 19.82 -22.67 0.64
C GLN A 363 18.34 -22.24 0.74
N GLU A 364 17.75 -22.35 1.93
CA GLU A 364 16.36 -21.92 2.15
C GLU A 364 16.24 -20.40 2.19
N ILE A 365 17.25 -19.68 2.72
CA ILE A 365 17.32 -18.21 2.61
C ILE A 365 17.36 -17.81 1.13
N ASP A 366 18.27 -18.41 0.35
CA ASP A 366 18.40 -18.13 -1.09
C ASP A 366 17.09 -18.41 -1.83
N ASP A 367 16.38 -19.49 -1.47
CA ASP A 367 15.10 -19.84 -2.05
C ASP A 367 14.03 -18.77 -1.74
N VAL A 368 13.95 -18.29 -0.49
CA VAL A 368 13.02 -17.23 -0.08
C VAL A 368 13.38 -15.89 -0.75
N VAL A 369 14.66 -15.54 -0.84
CA VAL A 369 15.12 -14.35 -1.57
C VAL A 369 14.70 -14.44 -3.04
N ALA A 370 14.93 -15.58 -3.69
CA ALA A 370 14.51 -15.79 -5.08
C ALA A 370 12.98 -15.64 -5.28
N PHE A 371 12.18 -16.00 -4.27
CA PHE A 371 10.74 -15.74 -4.28
C PHE A 371 10.45 -14.24 -4.16
N LEU A 372 11.05 -13.53 -3.22
CA LEU A 372 10.85 -12.08 -3.04
C LEU A 372 11.31 -11.28 -4.28
N GLU A 373 12.41 -11.67 -4.91
CA GLU A 373 12.87 -11.09 -6.18
C GLU A 373 11.88 -11.32 -7.32
N SER A 374 11.17 -12.44 -7.32
CA SER A 374 10.15 -12.74 -8.32
C SER A 374 8.91 -11.83 -8.25
N LEU A 375 8.76 -11.08 -7.14
CA LEU A 375 7.72 -10.06 -6.94
C LEU A 375 8.09 -8.70 -7.57
N THR A 376 9.22 -8.64 -8.29
CA THR A 376 9.67 -7.43 -9.00
C THR A 376 9.01 -7.33 -10.37
N ASP A 377 8.44 -6.17 -10.64
CA ASP A 377 7.81 -5.79 -11.89
C ASP A 377 8.75 -4.83 -12.65
N GLU A 378 9.44 -5.38 -13.65
CA GLU A 378 10.40 -4.61 -14.46
C GLU A 378 9.70 -3.54 -15.32
N SER A 379 8.42 -3.75 -15.66
CA SER A 379 7.64 -2.79 -16.43
C SER A 379 7.35 -1.54 -15.60
N PHE A 380 7.00 -1.71 -14.31
CA PHE A 380 6.65 -0.63 -13.39
C PHE A 380 7.76 0.44 -13.28
N ILE A 381 9.00 0.00 -13.10
CA ILE A 381 10.14 0.89 -12.89
C ILE A 381 10.66 1.59 -14.16
N THR A 382 10.16 1.20 -15.34
CA THR A 382 10.51 1.82 -16.62
C THR A 382 9.29 2.37 -17.39
N ASN A 383 8.09 2.23 -16.84
CA ASN A 383 6.85 2.59 -17.52
C ASN A 383 6.83 4.09 -17.88
N PRO A 384 6.72 4.46 -19.17
CA PRO A 384 6.61 5.86 -19.59
C PRO A 384 5.42 6.59 -18.97
N ARG A 385 4.35 5.87 -18.59
CA ARG A 385 3.17 6.42 -17.91
C ARG A 385 3.47 6.99 -16.52
N PHE A 386 4.51 6.50 -15.85
CA PHE A 386 4.91 6.98 -14.52
C PHE A 386 6.15 7.88 -14.53
N SER A 387 6.86 7.93 -15.66
CA SER A 387 8.13 8.66 -15.80
C SER A 387 8.00 10.18 -15.67
N ASN A 388 9.11 10.87 -15.39
CA ASN A 388 9.15 12.33 -15.30
C ASN A 388 8.68 12.99 -16.62
N PRO A 389 7.55 13.73 -16.65
CA PRO A 389 7.05 14.35 -17.87
C PRO A 389 7.89 15.55 -18.33
N TRP A 390 8.68 16.15 -17.43
CA TRP A 390 9.50 17.35 -17.71
C TRP A 390 10.77 17.05 -18.51
N ASN A 391 11.24 15.80 -18.53
CA ASN A 391 12.43 15.42 -19.30
C ASN A 391 12.20 15.43 -20.82
N SER A 392 10.94 15.47 -21.26
CA SER A 392 10.57 15.47 -22.69
C SER A 392 10.68 16.84 -23.37
N THR A 393 10.87 17.93 -22.60
CA THR A 393 10.84 19.31 -23.11
C THR A 393 12.21 19.95 -23.33
N GLY A 394 13.31 19.22 -23.19
CA GLY A 394 14.66 19.74 -23.50
C GLY A 394 15.09 20.93 -22.64
N GLN A 395 14.44 21.15 -21.50
CA GLN A 395 14.97 22.04 -20.48
C GLN A 395 15.94 21.24 -19.61
N GLU A 396 17.23 21.36 -19.92
CA GLU A 396 18.27 21.10 -18.93
C GLU A 396 17.93 21.91 -17.68
N THR A 397 17.75 21.21 -16.56
CA THR A 397 17.64 21.81 -15.23
C THR A 397 18.83 22.75 -15.00
N PRO A 398 18.63 23.99 -14.51
CA PRO A 398 19.72 24.85 -14.06
C PRO A 398 20.59 24.20 -12.98
#